data_AF-A0A1I3MH21-F1
#
_entry.id   AF-A0A1I3MH21-F1
#
_cell.length_a   1.000
_cell.length_b   1.000
_cell.length_c   1.000
_cell.angle_alpha   90.00
_cell.angle_beta   90.00
_cell.angle_gamma   90.00
#
_symmetry.space_group_name_H-M   'P 1'
#
loop_
_entity.id
_entity.type
_entity.pdbx_description
1 polymer ?
#
loop_
_entity_poly.entity_id
_entity_poly.type
_entity_poly.pdbx_seq_one_letter_code
_entity_poly.pdbx_strand_id
1 'polypeptide(L)' 'MPTTNARTRRAFEEYRILRVLDEDPDESVLEGPAIWFNITDGEFRAYDGTDFGTLEFTPDA' A
#
# COMPACT_ATOMS: atom_id res chain seq x y z
N MET A 1 -19.38 -18.93 7.30
CA MET A 1 -19.75 -17.57 6.83
C MET A 1 -18.80 -16.57 7.47
N PRO A 2 -18.22 -15.61 6.72
CA PRO A 2 -17.36 -14.59 7.32
C PRO A 2 -18.18 -13.76 8.33
N THR A 3 -17.60 -13.49 9.49
CA THR A 3 -18.22 -12.64 10.51
C THR A 3 -18.34 -11.21 10.00
N THR A 4 -19.23 -10.42 10.59
CA THR A 4 -19.35 -8.98 10.30
C THR A 4 -18.00 -8.28 10.38
N ASN A 5 -17.17 -8.61 11.38
CA ASN A 5 -15.82 -8.06 11.53
C ASN A 5 -14.89 -8.42 10.36
N ALA A 6 -14.96 -9.65 9.84
CA ALA A 6 -14.17 -10.06 8.68
C ALA A 6 -14.61 -9.33 7.40
N ARG A 7 -15.90 -9.03 7.25
CA ARG A 7 -16.42 -8.20 6.14
C ARG A 7 -16.03 -6.74 6.27
N THR A 8 -16.14 -6.17 7.47
CA THR A 8 -15.71 -4.79 7.74
C THR A 8 -14.21 -4.62 7.52
N ARG A 9 -13.39 -5.59 7.94
CA ARG A 9 -11.95 -5.58 7.67
C ARG A 9 -11.64 -5.62 6.17
N ARG A 10 -12.27 -6.53 5.42
CA ARG A 10 -12.10 -6.60 3.96
C ARG A 10 -12.53 -5.33 3.25
N ALA A 11 -13.69 -4.77 3.62
CA ALA A 11 -14.14 -3.51 3.06
C ALA A 11 -13.17 -2.37 3.41
N PHE A 12 -12.65 -2.33 4.64
CA PHE A 12 -11.65 -1.33 5.03
C PHE A 12 -10.34 -1.48 4.25
N GLU A 13 -9.88 -2.69 4.00
CA GLU A 13 -8.69 -2.98 3.18
C GLU A 13 -8.93 -2.68 1.68
N GLU A 14 -10.14 -2.94 1.18
CA GLU A 14 -10.57 -2.71 -0.21
C GLU A 14 -10.77 -1.22 -0.53
N TYR A 15 -11.31 -0.43 0.41
CA TYR A 15 -11.56 1.00 0.25
C TYR A 15 -10.46 1.89 0.86
N ARG A 16 -9.38 1.32 1.41
CA ARG A 16 -8.25 2.13 1.88
C ARG A 16 -7.57 2.75 0.67
N ILE A 17 -7.50 4.08 0.65
CA ILE A 17 -6.77 4.84 -0.38
C ILE A 17 -5.28 4.43 -0.41
N LEU A 18 -4.74 3.97 0.73
CA LEU A 18 -3.36 3.52 0.91
C LEU A 18 -3.33 2.13 1.53
N ARG A 19 -2.70 1.17 0.85
CA ARG A 19 -2.43 -0.17 1.37
C ARG A 19 -1.34 -0.10 2.46
N VAL A 20 -1.34 -1.08 3.36
CA VAL A 20 -0.31 -1.25 4.37
C VAL A 20 0.24 -2.67 4.24
N LEU A 21 1.52 -2.77 3.89
CA LEU A 21 2.20 -4.02 3.55
C LEU A 21 3.50 -4.12 4.37
N ASP A 22 4.02 -5.33 4.50
CA ASP A 22 5.31 -5.63 5.14
C ASP A 22 6.48 -5.73 4.14
N GLU A 23 6.16 -5.90 2.86
CA GLU A 23 7.09 -5.91 1.73
C GLU A 23 6.45 -5.31 0.47
N ASP A 24 7.26 -5.12 -0.57
CA ASP A 24 6.76 -4.70 -1.88
C ASP A 24 5.92 -5.84 -2.49
N PRO A 25 4.72 -5.55 -3.01
CA PRO A 25 3.91 -6.56 -3.69
C PRO A 25 4.55 -6.94 -5.02
N ASP A 26 4.25 -8.16 -5.48
CA ASP A 26 4.65 -8.60 -6.83
C ASP A 26 4.12 -7.63 -7.90
N GLU A 27 4.97 -7.23 -8.85
CA GLU A 27 4.59 -6.34 -9.94
C GLU A 27 3.39 -6.88 -10.73
N SER A 28 3.25 -8.21 -10.84
CA SER A 28 2.16 -8.83 -11.59
C SER A 28 0.78 -8.60 -10.99
N VAL A 29 0.71 -8.19 -9.71
CA VAL A 29 -0.57 -7.88 -9.03
C VAL A 29 -0.89 -6.38 -9.03
N LEU A 30 -0.01 -5.55 -9.60
CA LEU A 30 -0.21 -4.12 -9.73
C LEU A 30 -0.85 -3.82 -11.09
N GLU A 31 -2.00 -3.16 -11.09
CA GLU A 31 -2.72 -2.75 -12.31
C GLU A 31 -2.26 -1.37 -12.85
N GLY A 32 -1.12 -0.87 -12.37
CA GLY A 32 -0.59 0.46 -12.67
C GLY A 32 0.15 1.07 -11.48
N PRO A 33 0.37 2.40 -11.50
CA PRO A 33 1.03 3.09 -10.40
C PRO A 33 0.29 2.89 -9.07
N ALA A 34 1.04 2.63 -8.00
CA ALA A 34 0.49 2.31 -6.70
C ALA A 34 1.33 2.90 -5.57
N ILE A 35 0.70 3.17 -4.42
CA ILE A 35 1.35 3.66 -3.22
C ILE A 35 0.88 2.85 -2.02
N TRP A 36 1.81 2.50 -1.13
CA TRP A 36 1.53 1.81 0.13
C TRP A 36 2.49 2.26 1.24
N PHE A 37 2.15 1.93 2.48
CA PHE A 37 3.03 2.10 3.62
C PHE A 37 3.66 0.75 3.98
N ASN A 38 5.00 0.70 4.05
CA ASN A 38 5.76 -0.46 4.50
C ASN A 38 5.91 -0.43 6.02
N ILE A 39 5.39 -1.42 6.72
CA ILE A 39 5.42 -1.48 8.20
C ILE A 39 6.75 -1.96 8.78
N THR A 40 7.57 -2.65 7.97
CA THR A 40 8.87 -3.18 8.38
C THR A 40 9.88 -2.03 8.46
N ASP A 41 9.92 -1.21 7.43
CA ASP A 41 10.87 -0.10 7.31
C ASP A 41 10.27 1.24 7.78
N GLY A 42 8.95 1.31 7.92
CA GLY A 42 8.25 2.52 8.38
C GLY A 42 8.20 3.63 7.34
N GLU A 43 8.26 3.29 6.05
CA GLU A 43 8.33 4.23 4.93
C GLU A 43 7.15 4.11 3.97
N PHE A 44 6.87 5.18 3.23
CA PHE A 44 5.93 5.12 2.11
C PHE A 44 6.67 4.59 0.88
N ARG A 45 6.14 3.53 0.29
CA ARG A 45 6.64 2.90 -0.93
C ARG A 45 5.70 3.22 -2.09
N ALA A 46 6.24 3.25 -3.28
CA ALA A 46 5.48 3.43 -4.51
C ALA A 46 6.02 2.56 -5.64
N TYR A 47 5.16 2.26 -6.59
CA TYR A 47 5.48 1.72 -7.90
C TYR A 47 4.94 2.69 -8.94
N ASP A 48 5.77 3.08 -9.92
CA ASP A 48 5.37 4.06 -10.94
C ASP A 48 4.78 3.43 -12.21
N GLY A 49 4.70 2.10 -12.26
CA GLY A 49 4.34 1.34 -13.46
C GLY A 49 5.53 0.60 -14.09
N THR A 50 6.75 0.90 -13.66
CA THR A 50 8.00 0.30 -14.15
C THR A 50 8.95 -0.08 -13.01
N ASP A 51 9.11 0.78 -12.00
CA ASP A 51 10.09 0.58 -10.92
C ASP A 51 9.49 0.89 -9.54
N PHE A 52 10.06 0.26 -8.50
CA PHE A 52 9.76 0.53 -7.10
C PHE A 52 10.62 1.67 -6.54
N GLY A 53 10.05 2.47 -5.64
CA GLY A 53 10.75 3.55 -4.97
C GLY A 53 10.17 3.91 -3.60
N THR A 54 10.93 4.70 -2.84
CA THR A 54 10.51 5.27 -1.55
C THR A 54 10.06 6.71 -1.76
N LEU A 55 8.92 7.07 -1.17
CA LEU A 55 8.42 8.44 -1.12
C LEU A 55 9.03 9.15 0.09
N GLU A 56 9.95 10.08 -0.19
CA GLU A 56 10.53 10.94 0.83
C GLU A 56 9.75 12.26 0.93
N PHE A 57 9.44 12.68 2.16
CA PHE A 57 8.86 14.01 2.41
C PHE A 57 10.00 15.00 2.65
N THR A 58 10.11 16.01 1.78
CA THR A 58 10.94 17.18 2.07
C THR A 58 10.06 18.23 2.76
N PRO A 59 10.35 18.64 4.01
CA PRO A 59 9.61 19.73 4.63
C PRO A 59 9.82 21.02 3.84
N ASP A 60 8.74 21.78 3.65
CA ASP A 60 8.85 23.14 3.13
C ASP A 60 9.66 24.01 4.11
N ALA A 61 10.53 24.86 3.56
CA ALA A 61 11.48 25.69 4.31
C ALA A 61 10.82 26.83 5.09
#